data_AF-A0A7R7CCG0-F1
#
_entry.id   AF-A0A7R7CCG0-F1
#
_cell.length_a   1.000
_cell.length_b   1.000
_cell.length_c   1.000
_cell.angle_alpha   90.00
_cell.angle_beta   90.00
_cell.angle_gamma   90.00
#
_symmetry.space_group_name_H-M   'P 1'
#
loop_
_entity.id
_entity.type
_entity.pdbx_description
1 polymer ?
#
loop_
_entity_poly.entity_id
_entity_poly.type
_entity_poly.pdbx_seq_one_letter_code
_entity_poly.pdbx_strand_id
1 'polypeptide(L)'
;MIAATTTRKRVLEPIDRISEVLFGLIMVLTFTGSLSAAEAGRSEVRTMLIGALGCNLAWGLIDAIMYLMGCLSERAAGLRTLVAVQRATTTEEAQGVILQAVPPVIGRVLTPADVERIRDELTRTRLPANRARLVGEDWLGAAGVFLLVFASTIPVVVPFMLLDEATVALRLSNAIAMAMMFACGYAFGHLAGYRGWLTGGSMVLLGGLLVTLTLTIALGG
;
A
#
# COMPACT_ATOMS: atom_id res chain seq x y z
N MET A 1 -14.52 13.56 31.96
CA MET A 1 -13.66 12.39 31.73
C MET A 1 -14.09 11.74 30.43
N ILE A 2 -13.69 12.32 29.29
CA ILE A 2 -13.95 11.73 27.97
C ILE A 2 -12.84 10.71 27.78
N ALA A 3 -13.20 9.42 27.86
CA ALA A 3 -12.31 8.34 27.51
C ALA A 3 -11.67 8.70 26.16
N ALA A 4 -10.34 8.69 26.10
CA ALA A 4 -9.63 8.73 24.83
C ALA A 4 -10.24 7.60 24.01
N THR A 5 -11.08 7.95 23.05
CA THR A 5 -11.50 7.01 22.03
C THR A 5 -10.19 6.58 21.42
N THR A 6 -9.75 5.37 21.75
CA THR A 6 -8.82 4.64 20.93
C THR A 6 -9.53 4.63 19.59
N THR A 7 -9.20 5.60 18.74
CA THR A 7 -9.61 5.61 17.35
C THR A 7 -9.05 4.30 16.87
N ARG A 8 -9.92 3.29 16.85
CA ARG A 8 -9.68 1.96 16.31
C ARG A 8 -9.22 2.28 14.91
N LYS A 9 -7.90 2.35 14.72
CA LYS A 9 -7.30 2.64 13.43
C LYS A 9 -7.80 1.50 12.57
N ARG A 10 -8.83 1.79 11.77
CA ARG A 10 -9.28 0.92 10.71
C ARG A 10 -8.06 0.82 9.80
N VAL A 11 -7.23 -0.17 10.06
CA VAL A 11 -6.67 -1.06 9.05
C VAL A 11 -6.32 -0.28 7.76
N LEU A 12 -5.32 0.60 7.86
CA LEU A 12 -4.72 1.46 6.81
C LEU A 12 -5.66 2.43 6.06
N GLU A 13 -5.10 3.58 5.65
CA GLU A 13 -5.72 4.36 4.58
C GLU A 13 -5.80 3.48 3.32
N PRO A 14 -6.99 3.35 2.70
CA PRO A 14 -7.21 2.44 1.57
C PRO A 14 -6.29 2.70 0.38
N ILE A 15 -5.77 3.94 0.27
CA ILE A 15 -4.93 4.40 -0.83
C ILE A 15 -3.55 3.73 -0.81
N ASP A 16 -2.96 3.57 0.38
CA ASP A 16 -1.66 2.93 0.54
C ASP A 16 -1.73 1.45 0.16
N ARG A 17 -2.75 0.73 0.66
CA ARG A 17 -2.99 -0.69 0.34
C ARG A 17 -3.17 -0.95 -1.15
N ILE A 18 -3.85 -0.06 -1.84
CA ILE A 18 -4.14 -0.27 -3.25
C ILE A 18 -2.89 0.03 -4.08
N SER A 19 -2.14 1.08 -3.75
CA SER A 19 -0.83 1.34 -4.37
C SER A 19 0.11 0.15 -4.23
N GLU A 20 0.09 -0.46 -3.05
CA GLU A 20 0.89 -1.62 -2.67
C GLU A 20 0.50 -2.89 -3.47
N VAL A 21 -0.80 -3.20 -3.56
CA VAL A 21 -1.32 -4.26 -4.44
C VAL A 21 -0.99 -4.01 -5.91
N LEU A 22 -1.05 -2.76 -6.36
CA LEU A 22 -0.75 -2.40 -7.74
C LEU A 22 0.72 -2.58 -8.08
N PHE A 23 1.64 -2.25 -7.16
CA PHE A 23 3.05 -2.53 -7.35
C PHE A 23 3.33 -4.04 -7.45
N GLY A 24 2.70 -4.84 -6.60
CA GLY A 24 2.80 -6.31 -6.68
C GLY A 24 2.26 -6.85 -8.01
N LEU A 25 1.08 -6.39 -8.44
CA LEU A 25 0.49 -6.78 -9.72
C LEU A 25 1.35 -6.37 -10.92
N ILE A 26 1.86 -5.14 -10.93
CA ILE A 26 2.77 -4.64 -11.98
C ILE A 26 4.01 -5.52 -12.08
N MET A 27 4.62 -5.89 -10.95
CA MET A 27 5.79 -6.75 -10.94
C MET A 27 5.49 -8.15 -11.51
N VAL A 28 4.38 -8.77 -11.08
CA VAL A 28 3.93 -10.07 -11.62
C VAL A 28 3.69 -9.99 -13.12
N LEU A 29 2.98 -8.95 -13.57
CA LEU A 29 2.69 -8.71 -14.98
C LEU A 29 3.96 -8.50 -15.82
N THR A 30 5.00 -7.86 -15.28
CA THR A 30 6.30 -7.75 -15.95
C THR A 30 6.96 -9.12 -16.09
N PHE A 31 6.99 -9.93 -15.02
CA PHE A 31 7.58 -11.28 -15.08
C PHE A 31 6.80 -12.22 -16.01
N THR A 32 5.46 -12.22 -15.96
CA THR A 32 4.64 -13.04 -16.86
C THR A 32 4.65 -12.51 -18.29
N GLY A 33 4.76 -11.20 -18.48
CA GLY A 33 4.90 -10.55 -19.78
C GLY A 33 6.21 -10.90 -20.49
N SER A 34 7.34 -10.88 -19.78
CA SER A 34 8.63 -11.33 -20.30
C SER A 34 8.63 -12.80 -20.74
N LEU A 35 7.88 -13.67 -20.06
CA LEU A 35 7.76 -15.08 -20.44
C LEU A 35 6.88 -15.30 -21.67
N SER A 36 5.77 -14.56 -21.76
CA SER A 36 4.85 -14.65 -22.91
C SER A 36 5.54 -14.39 -24.24
N ALA A 37 6.60 -13.61 -24.21
CA ALA A 37 7.35 -13.23 -25.39
C ALA A 37 8.55 -14.16 -25.68
N ALA A 38 8.85 -15.10 -24.77
CA ALA A 38 9.97 -16.03 -24.89
C ALA A 38 9.58 -17.45 -25.40
N GLU A 39 8.31 -17.70 -25.79
CA GLU A 39 7.79 -19.00 -26.27
C GLU A 39 8.29 -20.24 -25.48
N ALA A 40 8.21 -20.17 -24.14
CA ALA A 40 8.77 -21.21 -23.26
C ALA A 40 7.99 -22.55 -23.24
N GLY A 41 8.71 -23.66 -23.16
CA GLY A 41 8.15 -25.02 -23.06
C GLY A 41 7.61 -25.37 -21.66
N ARG A 42 6.80 -26.45 -21.53
CA ARG A 42 6.11 -26.82 -20.25
C ARG A 42 7.02 -26.92 -19.02
N SER A 43 8.26 -27.40 -19.17
CA SER A 43 9.21 -27.55 -18.06
C SER A 43 9.78 -26.21 -17.60
N GLU A 44 9.98 -25.27 -18.52
CA GLU A 44 10.34 -23.88 -18.24
C GLU A 44 9.18 -23.15 -17.55
N VAL A 45 7.93 -23.39 -17.98
CA VAL A 45 6.73 -22.80 -17.36
C VAL A 45 6.61 -23.20 -15.88
N ARG A 46 6.79 -24.47 -15.53
CA ARG A 46 6.69 -24.92 -14.12
C ARG A 46 7.80 -24.34 -13.24
N THR A 47 9.03 -24.35 -13.75
CA THR A 47 10.20 -23.77 -13.04
C THR A 47 10.00 -22.27 -12.83
N MET A 48 9.45 -21.58 -13.82
CA MET A 48 9.18 -20.16 -13.72
C MET A 48 7.99 -19.84 -12.80
N LEU A 49 6.95 -20.67 -12.77
CA LEU A 49 5.83 -20.49 -11.83
C LEU A 49 6.28 -20.59 -10.37
N ILE A 50 7.21 -21.50 -10.07
CA ILE A 50 7.84 -21.57 -8.75
C ILE A 50 8.63 -20.29 -8.47
N GLY A 51 9.35 -19.77 -9.46
CA GLY A 51 10.03 -18.47 -9.38
C GLY A 51 9.07 -17.29 -9.13
N ALA A 52 7.95 -17.24 -9.85
CA ALA A 52 6.93 -16.20 -9.72
C ALA A 52 6.21 -16.27 -8.36
N LEU A 53 5.89 -17.47 -7.86
CA LEU A 53 5.35 -17.68 -6.53
C LEU A 53 6.35 -17.26 -5.44
N GLY A 54 7.64 -17.61 -5.59
CA GLY A 54 8.69 -17.20 -4.67
C GLY A 54 8.90 -15.68 -4.67
N CYS A 55 8.85 -15.05 -5.84
CA CYS A 55 8.93 -13.61 -5.98
C CYS A 55 7.76 -12.89 -5.31
N ASN A 56 6.53 -13.40 -5.51
CA ASN A 56 5.32 -12.89 -4.86
C ASN A 56 5.36 -13.02 -3.34
N LEU A 57 5.87 -14.15 -2.84
CA LEU A 57 6.06 -14.36 -1.40
C LEU A 57 7.05 -13.35 -0.81
N ALA A 58 8.19 -13.14 -1.50
CA ALA A 58 9.18 -12.15 -1.09
C ALA A 58 8.61 -10.73 -1.11
N TRP A 59 7.83 -10.39 -2.13
CA TRP A 59 7.17 -9.09 -2.23
C TRP A 59 6.17 -8.85 -1.09
N GLY A 60 5.28 -9.81 -0.82
CA GLY A 60 4.33 -9.68 0.29
C GLY A 60 5.02 -9.53 1.65
N LEU A 61 6.22 -10.12 1.83
CA LEU A 61 7.03 -9.93 3.04
C LEU A 61 7.62 -8.52 3.11
N ILE A 62 8.10 -7.99 1.99
CA ILE A 62 8.62 -6.62 1.90
C ILE A 62 7.52 -5.61 2.25
N ASP A 63 6.32 -5.78 1.70
CA ASP A 63 5.14 -4.98 2.04
C ASP A 63 4.81 -5.00 3.52
N ALA A 64 4.75 -6.19 4.12
CA ALA A 64 4.50 -6.33 5.55
C ALA A 64 5.55 -5.55 6.38
N ILE A 65 6.82 -5.57 5.97
CA ILE A 65 7.88 -4.80 6.62
C ILE A 65 7.71 -3.30 6.38
N MET A 66 7.41 -2.87 5.14
CA MET A 66 7.16 -1.46 4.81
C MET A 66 5.97 -0.91 5.58
N TYR A 67 4.91 -1.70 5.74
CA TYR A 67 3.76 -1.36 6.58
C TYR A 67 4.16 -1.15 8.04
N LEU A 68 4.95 -2.07 8.62
CA LEU A 68 5.46 -1.92 9.98
C LEU A 68 6.35 -0.68 10.11
N MET A 69 7.21 -0.42 9.12
CA MET A 69 8.04 0.79 9.08
C MET A 69 7.18 2.06 8.98
N GLY A 70 6.10 2.06 8.21
CA GLY A 70 5.12 3.14 8.14
C GLY A 70 4.47 3.41 9.49
N CYS A 71 3.97 2.37 10.15
CA CYS A 71 3.39 2.46 11.49
C CYS A 71 4.40 3.03 12.51
N LEU A 72 5.65 2.58 12.44
CA LEU A 72 6.72 3.07 13.30
C LEU A 72 7.05 4.54 13.01
N SER A 73 7.17 4.91 11.74
CA SER A 73 7.48 6.27 11.28
C SER A 73 6.39 7.26 11.69
N GLU A 74 5.12 6.88 11.55
CA GLU A 74 3.98 7.71 11.95
C GLU A 74 3.94 7.94 13.47
N ARG A 75 4.14 6.87 14.26
CA ARG A 75 4.26 7.00 15.72
C ARG A 75 5.46 7.86 16.11
N ALA A 76 6.60 7.69 15.43
CA ALA A 76 7.79 8.50 15.66
C ALA A 76 7.55 9.97 15.29
N ALA A 77 6.84 10.25 14.20
CA ALA A 77 6.48 11.61 13.79
C ALA A 77 5.58 12.29 14.85
N GLY A 78 4.56 11.60 15.34
CA GLY A 78 3.70 12.12 16.41
C GLY A 78 4.47 12.45 17.69
N LEU A 79 5.42 11.59 18.08
CA LEU A 79 6.31 11.86 19.22
C LEU A 79 7.24 13.05 18.97
N ARG A 80 7.80 13.19 17.76
CA ARG A 80 8.62 14.35 17.39
C ARG A 80 7.82 15.64 17.47
N THR A 81 6.58 15.66 17.00
CA THR A 81 5.69 16.82 17.12
C THR A 81 5.43 17.17 18.59
N LEU A 82 5.10 16.18 19.44
CA LEU A 82 4.91 16.42 20.87
C LEU A 82 6.16 17.00 21.53
N VAL A 83 7.33 16.42 21.25
CA VAL A 83 8.63 16.91 21.76
C VAL A 83 8.90 18.33 21.28
N ALA A 84 8.63 18.64 20.01
CA ALA A 84 8.84 19.96 19.43
C ALA A 84 7.95 21.00 20.09
N VAL A 85 6.66 20.71 20.33
CA VAL A 85 5.74 21.59 21.06
C VAL A 85 6.22 21.83 22.50
N GLN A 86 6.71 20.80 23.18
CA GLN A 86 7.19 20.92 24.57
C GLN A 86 8.54 21.63 24.71
N ARG A 87 9.36 21.62 23.66
CA ARG A 87 10.68 22.28 23.62
C ARG A 87 10.66 23.67 23.00
N ALA A 88 9.54 24.07 22.39
CA ALA A 88 9.38 25.39 21.82
C ALA A 88 9.62 26.47 22.87
N THR A 89 10.38 27.49 22.49
CA THR A 89 10.79 28.58 23.37
C THR A 89 9.72 29.66 23.50
N THR A 90 8.88 29.80 22.48
CA THR A 90 7.78 30.77 22.43
C THR A 90 6.45 30.08 22.16
N THR A 91 5.36 30.77 22.53
CA THR A 91 4.00 30.31 22.24
C THR A 91 3.76 30.22 20.74
N GLU A 92 4.26 31.20 19.98
CA GLU A 92 4.11 31.28 18.53
C GLU A 92 4.83 30.12 17.82
N GLU A 93 6.01 29.74 18.30
CA GLU A 93 6.77 28.59 17.77
C GLU A 93 5.99 27.28 18.01
N ALA A 94 5.46 27.09 19.22
CA ALA A 94 4.66 25.91 19.56
C ALA A 94 3.38 25.80 18.71
N GLN A 95 2.68 26.92 18.54
CA GLN A 95 1.47 27.00 17.72
C GLN A 95 1.78 26.71 16.24
N GLY A 96 2.92 27.20 15.73
CA GLY A 96 3.40 26.90 14.38
C GLY A 96 3.63 25.40 14.13
N VAL A 97 4.25 24.71 15.10
CA VAL A 97 4.45 23.25 15.03
C VAL A 97 3.11 22.50 15.00
N ILE A 98 2.13 22.92 15.79
CA ILE A 98 0.79 22.31 15.81
C ILE A 98 0.10 22.48 14.46
N LEU A 99 0.12 23.69 13.90
CA LEU A 99 -0.52 23.99 12.61
C LEU A 99 0.13 23.24 11.43
N GLN A 100 1.43 22.97 11.49
CA GLN A 100 2.13 22.16 10.49
C GLN A 100 1.82 20.66 10.62
N ALA A 101 1.46 20.20 11.81
CA ALA A 101 1.17 18.79 12.06
C ALA A 101 -0.27 18.38 11.71
N VAL A 102 -1.20 19.34 11.63
CA VAL A 102 -2.60 19.07 11.27
C VAL A 102 -2.82 19.13 9.75
N PRO A 103 -3.78 18.36 9.21
CA PRO A 103 -4.19 18.51 7.82
C PRO A 103 -4.56 19.97 7.47
N PRO A 104 -4.17 20.48 6.29
CA PRO A 104 -4.35 21.89 5.94
C PRO A 104 -5.80 22.39 6.04
N VAL A 105 -6.77 21.52 5.76
CA VAL A 105 -8.20 21.84 5.87
C VAL A 105 -8.60 22.11 7.32
N ILE A 106 -8.06 21.34 8.27
CA ILE A 106 -8.33 21.52 9.70
C ILE A 106 -7.59 22.77 10.22
N GLY A 107 -6.33 22.95 9.81
CA GLY A 107 -5.53 24.12 10.20
C GLY A 107 -6.17 25.46 9.85
N ARG A 108 -6.97 25.52 8.77
CA ARG A 108 -7.70 26.74 8.35
C ARG A 108 -8.92 27.08 9.20
N VAL A 109 -9.50 26.10 9.89
CA VAL A 109 -10.73 26.28 10.69
C VAL A 109 -10.40 26.53 12.17
N LEU A 110 -9.22 26.09 12.63
CA LEU A 110 -8.78 26.28 14.01
C LEU A 110 -8.62 27.77 14.33
N THR A 111 -9.25 28.21 15.41
CA THR A 111 -9.04 29.55 15.96
C THR A 111 -7.76 29.60 16.79
N PRO A 112 -7.18 30.79 17.03
CA PRO A 112 -6.04 30.92 17.94
C PRO A 112 -6.31 30.34 19.33
N ALA A 113 -7.55 30.42 19.82
CA ALA A 113 -7.95 29.84 21.10
C ALA A 113 -7.95 28.30 21.07
N ASP A 114 -8.32 27.69 19.95
CA ASP A 114 -8.27 26.23 19.79
C ASP A 114 -6.83 25.71 19.77
N VAL A 115 -5.96 26.36 19.00
CA VAL A 115 -4.53 26.00 18.93
C VAL A 115 -3.87 26.18 20.30
N GLU A 116 -4.22 27.23 21.02
CA GLU A 116 -3.71 27.48 22.37
C GLU A 116 -4.18 26.42 23.37
N ARG A 117 -5.44 25.99 23.28
CA ARG A 117 -5.96 24.87 24.09
C ARG A 117 -5.22 23.57 23.77
N ILE A 118 -4.97 23.29 22.50
CA ILE A 118 -4.22 22.11 22.06
C ILE A 118 -2.78 22.17 22.60
N ARG A 119 -2.12 23.33 22.51
CA ARG A 119 -0.78 23.55 23.06
C ARG A 119 -0.72 23.25 24.54
N ASP A 120 -1.62 23.82 25.35
CA ASP A 120 -1.65 23.63 26.80
C ASP A 120 -1.84 22.15 27.18
N GLU A 121 -2.73 21.43 26.48
CA GLU A 121 -2.92 19.98 26.68
C GLU A 121 -1.67 19.17 26.27
N LEU A 122 -1.02 19.51 25.15
CA LEU A 122 0.21 18.86 24.70
C LEU A 122 1.40 19.11 25.65
N THR A 123 1.49 20.30 26.24
CA THR A 123 2.52 20.62 27.25
C THR A 123 2.33 19.82 28.53
N ARG A 124 1.09 19.54 28.92
CA ARG A 124 0.75 18.74 30.11
C ARG A 124 0.84 17.23 29.88
N THR A 125 0.83 16.81 28.62
CA THR A 125 0.91 15.39 28.24
C THR A 125 2.30 14.84 28.58
N ARG A 126 2.34 13.79 29.40
CA ARG A 126 3.61 13.10 29.71
C ARG A 126 4.14 12.41 28.45
N LEU A 127 5.43 12.59 28.17
CA LEU A 127 6.10 11.75 27.17
C LEU A 127 5.96 10.28 27.56
N PRO A 128 5.53 9.40 26.63
CA PRO A 128 5.58 7.98 26.90
C PRO A 128 7.03 7.55 27.12
N ALA A 129 7.28 6.82 28.20
CA ALA A 129 8.61 6.33 28.58
C ALA A 129 9.22 5.38 27.54
N ASN A 130 8.38 4.75 26.70
CA ASN A 130 8.80 3.93 25.58
C ASN A 130 8.77 4.75 24.28
N ARG A 131 9.89 4.72 23.56
CA ARG A 131 10.04 5.21 22.19
C ARG A 131 8.98 4.59 21.28
N ALA A 132 8.74 5.14 20.08
CA ALA A 132 7.83 4.54 19.09
C ALA A 132 8.14 3.04 18.95
N ARG A 133 7.19 2.19 19.35
CA ARG A 133 7.30 0.73 19.28
C ARG A 133 6.10 0.18 18.54
N LEU A 134 6.35 -0.91 17.82
CA LEU A 134 5.32 -1.72 17.21
C LEU A 134 4.51 -2.40 18.30
N VAL A 135 3.19 -2.36 18.19
CA VAL A 135 2.26 -3.08 19.05
C VAL A 135 1.69 -4.29 18.31
N GLY A 136 1.07 -5.23 19.03
CA GLY A 136 0.52 -6.45 18.43
C GLY A 136 -0.47 -6.20 17.28
N GLU A 137 -1.21 -5.09 17.34
CA GLU A 137 -2.11 -4.67 16.26
C GLU A 137 -1.37 -4.34 14.95
N ASP A 138 -0.16 -3.77 15.04
CA ASP A 138 0.65 -3.46 13.85
C ASP A 138 1.11 -4.77 13.18
N TRP A 139 1.44 -5.80 13.96
CA TRP A 139 1.78 -7.12 13.42
C TRP A 139 0.60 -7.83 12.76
N LEU A 140 -0.61 -7.69 13.32
CA LEU A 140 -1.84 -8.18 12.69
C LEU A 140 -2.13 -7.45 11.37
N GLY A 141 -1.89 -6.14 11.33
CA GLY A 141 -2.00 -5.36 10.09
C GLY A 141 -1.01 -5.83 9.03
N ALA A 142 0.24 -6.08 9.42
CA ALA A 142 1.29 -6.59 8.54
C ALA A 142 0.95 -7.97 7.97
N ALA A 143 0.46 -8.87 8.82
CA ALA A 143 -0.04 -10.17 8.40
C ALA A 143 -1.24 -10.04 7.44
N GLY A 144 -2.12 -9.06 7.67
CA GLY A 144 -3.23 -8.75 6.78
C GLY A 144 -2.78 -8.26 5.40
N VAL A 145 -1.77 -7.38 5.33
CA VAL A 145 -1.18 -6.92 4.06
C VAL A 145 -0.52 -8.08 3.34
N PHE A 146 0.35 -8.84 4.02
CA PHE A 146 1.00 -10.03 3.47
C PHE A 146 -0.02 -11.02 2.90
N LEU A 147 -1.05 -11.35 3.67
CA LEU A 147 -2.06 -12.32 3.26
C LEU A 147 -2.87 -11.81 2.07
N LEU A 148 -3.17 -10.52 2.02
CA LEU A 148 -3.90 -9.91 0.91
C LEU A 148 -3.08 -9.98 -0.38
N VAL A 149 -1.80 -9.59 -0.32
CA VAL A 149 -0.87 -9.64 -1.44
C VAL A 149 -0.69 -11.08 -1.91
N PHE A 150 -0.39 -12.00 -0.99
CA PHE A 150 -0.24 -13.42 -1.30
C PHE A 150 -1.52 -14.02 -1.89
N ALA A 151 -2.69 -13.78 -1.28
CA ALA A 151 -3.96 -14.30 -1.77
C ALA A 151 -4.34 -13.74 -3.15
N SER A 152 -3.97 -12.49 -3.47
CA SER A 152 -4.20 -11.90 -4.79
C SER A 152 -3.47 -12.63 -5.93
N THR A 153 -2.43 -13.40 -5.62
CA THR A 153 -1.63 -14.14 -6.60
C THR A 153 -2.22 -15.52 -6.91
N ILE A 154 -3.06 -16.06 -6.03
CA ILE A 154 -3.68 -17.38 -6.21
C ILE A 154 -4.54 -17.40 -7.49
N PRO A 155 -5.47 -16.46 -7.75
CA PRO A 155 -6.26 -16.46 -8.97
C PRO A 155 -5.43 -16.39 -10.25
N VAL A 156 -4.27 -15.73 -10.21
CA VAL A 156 -3.34 -15.61 -11.35
C VAL A 156 -2.65 -16.94 -11.65
N VAL A 157 -2.33 -17.72 -10.61
CA VAL A 157 -1.62 -19.00 -10.75
C VAL A 157 -2.57 -20.17 -11.04
N VAL A 158 -3.84 -20.08 -10.65
CA VAL A 158 -4.86 -21.13 -10.86
C VAL A 158 -4.94 -21.63 -12.32
N PRO A 159 -4.98 -20.77 -13.36
CA PRO A 159 -4.97 -21.22 -14.75
C PRO A 159 -3.83 -22.19 -15.10
N PHE A 160 -2.65 -21.98 -14.53
CA PHE A 160 -1.49 -22.83 -14.78
C PHE A 160 -1.54 -24.17 -14.04
N MET A 161 -2.36 -24.29 -13.00
CA MET A 161 -2.58 -25.56 -12.29
C MET A 161 -3.65 -26.42 -12.96
N LEU A 162 -4.57 -25.80 -13.71
CA LEU A 162 -5.73 -26.46 -14.31
C LEU A 162 -5.56 -26.76 -15.81
N LEU A 163 -4.72 -26.00 -16.52
CA LEU A 163 -4.59 -26.10 -17.98
C LEU A 163 -3.23 -26.66 -18.38
N ASP A 164 -3.25 -27.71 -19.21
CA ASP A 164 -2.05 -28.35 -19.75
C ASP A 164 -1.39 -27.57 -20.91
N GLU A 165 -2.14 -26.62 -21.49
CA GLU A 165 -1.70 -25.80 -22.62
C GLU A 165 -1.21 -24.42 -22.13
N ALA A 166 0.12 -24.23 -22.18
CA ALA A 166 0.81 -23.08 -21.61
C ALA A 166 0.32 -21.74 -22.18
N THR A 167 0.07 -21.67 -23.49
CA THR A 167 -0.37 -20.44 -24.17
C THR A 167 -1.76 -20.00 -23.72
N VAL A 168 -2.66 -20.96 -23.48
CA VAL A 168 -4.02 -20.68 -22.98
C VAL A 168 -3.97 -20.30 -21.50
N ALA A 169 -3.17 -21.01 -20.70
CA ALA A 169 -2.96 -20.69 -19.28
C ALA A 169 -2.44 -19.27 -19.07
N LEU A 170 -1.46 -18.85 -19.89
CA LEU A 170 -0.86 -17.53 -19.81
C LEU A 170 -1.85 -16.42 -20.19
N ARG A 171 -2.61 -16.59 -21.28
CA ARG A 171 -3.65 -15.62 -21.70
C ARG A 171 -4.73 -15.47 -20.63
N LEU A 172 -5.19 -16.59 -20.05
CA LEU A 172 -6.21 -16.57 -19.00
C LEU A 172 -5.69 -15.92 -17.72
N SER A 173 -4.46 -16.22 -17.31
CA SER A 173 -3.78 -15.56 -16.20
C SER A 173 -3.69 -14.04 -16.39
N ASN A 174 -3.26 -13.58 -17.57
CA ASN A 174 -3.16 -12.15 -17.88
C ASN A 174 -4.55 -11.47 -17.87
N ALA A 175 -5.59 -12.15 -18.34
CA ALA A 175 -6.97 -11.65 -18.27
C ALA A 175 -7.44 -11.50 -16.82
N ILE A 176 -7.16 -12.47 -15.95
CA ILE A 176 -7.47 -12.41 -14.52
C ILE A 176 -6.71 -11.26 -13.85
N ALA A 177 -5.42 -11.11 -14.14
CA ALA A 177 -4.61 -10.00 -13.60
C ALA A 177 -5.16 -8.63 -14.01
N MET A 178 -5.53 -8.44 -15.29
CA MET A 178 -6.16 -7.21 -15.76
C MET A 178 -7.51 -6.94 -15.09
N ALA A 179 -8.34 -7.97 -14.90
CA ALA A 179 -9.61 -7.84 -14.20
C ALA A 179 -9.42 -7.45 -12.72
N MET A 180 -8.43 -8.02 -12.04
CA MET A 180 -8.09 -7.65 -10.66
C MET A 180 -7.52 -6.23 -10.56
N MET A 181 -6.64 -5.81 -11.48
CA MET A 181 -6.18 -4.42 -11.54
C MET A 181 -7.34 -3.45 -11.72
N PHE A 182 -8.31 -3.77 -12.59
CA PHE A 182 -9.50 -2.95 -12.77
C PHE A 182 -10.34 -2.88 -11.49
N ALA A 183 -10.59 -4.02 -10.84
CA ALA A 183 -11.38 -4.08 -9.61
C ALA A 183 -10.71 -3.29 -8.46
N CYS A 184 -9.40 -3.44 -8.29
CA CYS A 184 -8.61 -2.70 -7.31
C CYS A 184 -8.62 -1.19 -7.61
N GLY A 185 -8.41 -0.79 -8.87
CA GLY A 185 -8.45 0.61 -9.28
C GLY A 185 -9.85 1.24 -9.17
N TYR A 186 -10.89 0.46 -9.43
CA TYR A 186 -12.28 0.89 -9.23
C TYR A 186 -12.58 1.09 -7.75
N ALA A 187 -12.20 0.14 -6.90
CA ALA A 187 -12.36 0.25 -5.45
C ALA A 187 -11.58 1.47 -4.92
N PHE A 188 -10.36 1.70 -5.40
CA PHE A 188 -9.56 2.88 -5.06
C PHE A 188 -10.28 4.18 -5.39
N GLY A 189 -10.71 4.34 -6.63
CA GLY A 189 -11.36 5.57 -7.05
C GLY A 189 -12.64 5.81 -6.26
N HIS A 190 -13.40 4.76 -5.96
CA HIS A 190 -14.60 4.88 -5.14
C HIS A 190 -14.28 5.31 -3.70
N LEU A 191 -13.25 4.73 -3.08
CA LEU A 191 -12.82 5.05 -1.70
C LEU A 191 -12.19 6.44 -1.59
N ALA A 192 -11.47 6.89 -2.62
CA ALA A 192 -10.80 8.19 -2.66
C ALA A 192 -11.72 9.34 -3.18
N GLY A 193 -12.99 9.06 -3.46
CA GLY A 193 -13.95 10.07 -3.96
C GLY A 193 -13.73 10.48 -5.42
N TYR A 194 -12.88 9.76 -6.16
CA TYR A 194 -12.69 9.93 -7.60
C TYR A 194 -13.70 9.08 -8.41
N ARG A 195 -13.75 9.28 -9.73
CA ARG A 195 -14.56 8.44 -10.63
C ARG A 195 -13.90 7.06 -10.75
N GLY A 196 -14.42 6.06 -10.04
CA GLY A 196 -13.88 4.68 -9.99
C GLY A 196 -13.57 4.06 -11.36
N TRP A 197 -14.38 4.36 -12.38
CA TRP A 197 -14.16 3.82 -13.73
C TRP A 197 -12.94 4.43 -14.42
N LEU A 198 -12.62 5.71 -14.17
CA LEU A 198 -11.44 6.36 -14.75
C LEU A 198 -10.15 5.87 -14.11
N THR A 199 -10.16 5.69 -12.79
CA THR A 199 -9.01 5.16 -12.02
C THR A 199 -8.76 3.70 -12.35
N GLY A 200 -9.80 2.86 -12.36
CA GLY A 200 -9.72 1.48 -12.86
C GLY A 200 -9.23 1.41 -14.31
N GLY A 201 -9.78 2.22 -15.21
CA GLY A 201 -9.35 2.30 -16.60
C GLY A 201 -7.89 2.72 -16.76
N SER A 202 -7.42 3.70 -15.99
CA SER A 202 -6.03 4.16 -16.01
C SER A 202 -5.04 3.09 -15.54
N MET A 203 -5.42 2.29 -14.53
CA MET A 203 -4.58 1.21 -14.01
C MET A 203 -4.53 0.03 -14.97
N VAL A 204 -5.64 -0.31 -15.63
CA VAL A 204 -5.64 -1.31 -16.71
C VAL A 204 -4.81 -0.84 -17.90
N LEU A 205 -4.90 0.44 -18.28
CA LEU A 205 -4.05 1.03 -19.32
C LEU A 205 -2.56 0.91 -18.98
N LEU A 206 -2.18 1.21 -17.73
CA LEU A 206 -0.81 1.05 -17.23
C LEU A 206 -0.35 -0.41 -17.28
N GLY A 207 -1.17 -1.34 -16.76
CA GLY A 207 -0.87 -2.78 -16.78
C GLY A 207 -0.77 -3.34 -18.21
N GLY A 208 -1.68 -2.91 -19.10
CA GLY A 208 -1.68 -3.27 -20.51
C GLY A 208 -0.47 -2.70 -21.26
N LEU A 209 -0.08 -1.45 -20.97
CA LEU A 209 1.11 -0.84 -21.54
C LEU A 209 2.38 -1.59 -21.11
N LEU A 210 2.48 -1.96 -19.83
CA LEU A 210 3.59 -2.78 -19.31
C LEU A 210 3.68 -4.13 -20.03
N VAL A 211 2.57 -4.87 -20.15
CA VAL A 211 2.53 -6.13 -20.89
C VAL A 211 2.96 -5.93 -22.34
N THR A 212 2.41 -4.91 -23.00
CA THR A 212 2.72 -4.58 -24.39
C THR A 212 4.17 -4.17 -24.57
N LEU A 213 4.75 -3.43 -23.61
CA LEU A 213 6.16 -3.05 -23.59
C LEU A 213 7.07 -4.27 -23.40
N THR A 214 6.78 -5.16 -22.45
CA THR A 214 7.54 -6.42 -22.32
C THR A 214 7.44 -7.27 -23.57
N LEU A 215 6.24 -7.34 -24.19
CA LEU A 215 6.03 -8.06 -25.44
C LEU A 215 6.83 -7.43 -26.59
N THR A 216 6.85 -6.09 -26.71
CA THR A 216 7.61 -5.39 -27.76
C THR A 216 9.12 -5.45 -27.54
N ILE A 217 9.60 -5.43 -26.30
CA ILE A 217 11.03 -5.56 -25.99
C ILE A 217 11.52 -6.97 -26.33
N ALA A 218 10.71 -8.00 -26.11
CA ALA A 218 11.09 -9.39 -26.39
C ALA A 218 10.83 -9.83 -27.85
N LEU A 219 10.00 -9.10 -28.62
CA LEU A 219 9.92 -9.21 -30.09
C LEU A 219 10.92 -8.29 -30.82
N GLY A 220 11.72 -7.51 -30.09
CA GLY A 220 12.59 -6.44 -30.62
C GLY A 220 14.05 -6.56 -30.18
N GLY A 221 14.58 -7.78 -30.12
CA GLY A 221 15.99 -8.11 -29.98
C GLY A 221 16.33 -9.34 -30.81
#